data_AF-A0ABD4Z9P8-F1
#
_entry.id   AF-A0ABD4Z9P8-F1
#
_cell.length_a   1.000
_cell.length_b   1.000
_cell.length_c   1.000
_cell.angle_alpha   90.00
_cell.angle_beta   90.00
_cell.angle_gamma   90.00
#
_symmetry.space_group_name_H-M   'P 1'
#
loop_
_entity.id
_entity.type
_entity.pdbx_description
1 polymer ?
#
loop_
_entity_poly.entity_id
_entity_poly.type
_entity_poly.pdbx_seq_one_letter_code
_entity_poly.pdbx_strand_id
1 'polypeptide(L)'
;MLISFINARNGLHLFEYLKKLGCVIEEEAHTVLPDSSEYGLYTCKKDNDIKAVLAMHYIDHHYAALMELRDDASDRKVLEALIKAKQKGIWIAPVEPVIYMSKDYEIVKKLSMNYSDEIPPESTKYLEKYFKIQTKWKNFIEDIIISLIKFAENIRNANDFIEI
;
A
#
# COMPACT_ATOMS: atom_id res chain seq x y z
N MET A 1 -16.40 -7.39 10.43
CA MET A 1 -15.16 -6.77 9.94
C MET A 1 -15.50 -6.10 8.62
N LEU A 2 -15.33 -4.78 8.55
CA LEU A 2 -15.71 -4.00 7.38
C LEU A 2 -14.46 -3.77 6.53
N ILE A 3 -14.54 -4.09 5.23
CA ILE A 3 -13.53 -3.69 4.25
C ILE A 3 -13.88 -2.28 3.79
N SER A 4 -12.90 -1.38 3.78
CA SER A 4 -13.09 0.01 3.38
C SER A 4 -11.85 0.52 2.65
N PHE A 5 -12.02 1.63 1.95
CA PHE A 5 -10.97 2.23 1.13
C PHE A 5 -10.68 3.64 1.61
N ILE A 6 -9.42 4.05 1.49
CA ILE A 6 -9.01 5.42 1.76
C ILE A 6 -8.07 5.91 0.66
N ASN A 7 -8.36 7.10 0.15
CA ASN A 7 -7.53 7.77 -0.86
C ASN A 7 -6.38 8.52 -0.18
N ALA A 8 -5.47 7.76 0.44
CA ALA A 8 -4.23 8.33 0.99
C ALA A 8 -3.25 8.62 -0.14
N ARG A 9 -2.62 9.79 -0.09
CA ARG A 9 -1.62 10.25 -1.06
C ARG A 9 -0.21 10.28 -0.48
N ASN A 10 -0.10 10.13 0.84
CA ASN A 10 1.15 10.07 1.59
C ASN A 10 1.05 8.97 2.66
N GLY A 11 1.71 7.83 2.42
CA GLY A 11 1.67 6.68 3.31
C GLY A 11 2.26 6.97 4.70
N LEU A 12 3.30 7.80 4.78
CA LEU A 12 3.87 8.20 6.06
C LEU A 12 2.91 9.08 6.85
N HIS A 13 2.21 10.01 6.20
CA HIS A 13 1.19 10.82 6.86
C HIS A 13 0.01 9.97 7.36
N LEU A 14 -0.38 8.93 6.61
CA LEU A 14 -1.39 7.97 7.04
C LEU A 14 -0.95 7.25 8.32
N PHE A 15 0.29 6.76 8.35
CA PHE A 15 0.83 6.10 9.54
C PHE A 15 0.89 7.03 10.74
N GLU A 16 1.36 8.28 10.56
CA GLU A 16 1.37 9.28 11.63
C GLU A 16 -0.03 9.62 12.13
N TYR A 17 -1.01 9.69 11.24
CA TYR A 17 -2.41 9.89 11.62
C TYR A 17 -2.92 8.74 12.48
N LEU A 18 -2.68 7.49 12.08
CA LEU A 18 -3.08 6.31 12.87
C LEU A 18 -2.36 6.25 14.22
N LYS A 19 -1.08 6.60 14.27
CA LYS A 19 -0.33 6.71 15.53
C LYS A 19 -0.95 7.72 16.50
N LYS A 20 -1.41 8.87 15.99
CA LYS A 20 -2.15 9.88 16.80
C LYS A 20 -3.48 9.34 17.34
N LEU A 21 -4.07 8.31 16.73
CA LEU A 21 -5.25 7.61 17.23
C LEU A 21 -4.92 6.53 18.28
N GLY A 22 -3.63 6.36 18.61
CA GLY A 22 -3.13 5.39 19.57
C GLY A 22 -2.74 4.04 18.95
N CYS A 23 -2.60 3.95 17.62
CA CYS A 23 -2.07 2.75 16.97
C CYS A 23 -0.54 2.68 17.09
N VAL A 24 -0.02 1.48 17.34
CA VAL A 24 1.31 1.08 16.91
C VAL A 24 1.17 0.48 15.52
N ILE A 25 1.90 1.01 14.55
CA ILE A 25 1.90 0.51 13.17
C ILE A 25 3.05 -0.47 13.00
N GLU A 26 2.75 -1.69 12.59
CA GLU A 26 3.73 -2.73 12.30
C GLU A 26 3.56 -3.21 10.86
N GLU A 27 4.68 -3.45 10.19
CA GLU A 27 4.71 -4.07 8.86
C GLU A 27 4.70 -5.59 9.03
N GLU A 28 3.72 -6.25 8.44
CA GLU A 28 3.55 -7.71 8.52
C GLU A 28 4.16 -8.41 7.31
N ALA A 29 3.94 -7.85 6.12
CA ALA A 29 4.45 -8.39 4.87
C ALA A 29 4.79 -7.25 3.92
N HIS A 30 5.86 -7.46 3.14
CA HIS A 30 6.36 -6.51 2.16
C HIS A 30 6.86 -7.25 0.93
N THR A 31 6.58 -6.70 -0.25
CA THR A 31 7.15 -7.20 -1.51
C THR A 31 7.33 -6.07 -2.52
N VAL A 32 8.36 -6.22 -3.36
CA VAL A 32 8.58 -5.38 -4.54
C VAL A 32 7.95 -6.07 -5.75
N LEU A 33 7.17 -5.34 -6.54
CA LEU A 33 6.53 -5.81 -7.76
C LEU A 33 7.47 -5.67 -8.97
N PRO A 34 7.22 -6.40 -10.09
CA PRO A 34 8.13 -6.38 -11.25
C PRO A 34 8.31 -5.03 -11.94
N ASP A 35 7.40 -4.08 -11.75
CA ASP A 35 7.54 -2.68 -12.19
C ASP A 35 8.17 -1.77 -11.14
N SER A 36 8.79 -2.37 -10.11
CA SER A 36 9.48 -1.72 -9.00
C SER A 36 8.60 -0.93 -8.04
N SER A 37 7.27 -0.93 -8.21
CA SER A 37 6.39 -0.50 -7.12
C SER A 37 6.39 -1.53 -6.00
N GLU A 38 5.79 -1.19 -4.86
CA GLU A 38 5.83 -2.00 -3.66
C GLU A 38 4.42 -2.25 -3.13
N TYR A 39 4.25 -3.44 -2.55
CA TYR A 39 3.06 -3.78 -1.79
C TYR A 39 3.45 -4.06 -0.34
N GLY A 40 2.75 -3.40 0.58
CA GLY A 40 2.91 -3.57 2.01
C GLY A 40 1.59 -3.91 2.71
N LEU A 41 1.68 -4.83 3.66
CA LEU A 41 0.61 -5.16 4.60
C LEU A 41 1.02 -4.67 6.00
N TYR A 42 0.16 -3.86 6.61
CA TYR A 42 0.42 -3.22 7.89
C TYR A 42 -0.68 -3.52 8.89
N THR A 43 -0.36 -3.61 10.17
CA THR A 43 -1.34 -3.68 11.25
C THR A 43 -1.33 -2.42 12.10
N CYS A 44 -2.51 -1.95 12.48
CA CYS A 44 -2.69 -1.04 13.62
C CYS A 44 -3.00 -1.88 14.85
N LYS A 45 -2.06 -1.91 15.80
CA LYS A 45 -2.24 -2.52 17.11
C LYS A 45 -2.54 -1.45 18.16
N LYS A 46 -3.53 -1.68 19.00
CA LYS A 46 -3.88 -0.82 20.13
C LYS A 46 -4.35 -1.70 21.28
N ASP A 47 -3.87 -1.41 22.49
CA ASP A 47 -4.16 -2.20 23.69
C ASP A 47 -3.83 -3.70 23.51
N ASN A 48 -2.72 -3.99 22.82
CA ASN A 48 -2.23 -5.34 22.49
C ASN A 48 -3.18 -6.19 21.59
N ASP A 49 -4.09 -5.54 20.86
CA ASP A 49 -5.02 -6.19 19.93
C ASP A 49 -4.95 -5.53 18.54
N ILE A 50 -5.16 -6.32 17.49
CA ILE A 50 -5.16 -5.85 16.10
C ILE A 50 -6.51 -5.17 15.83
N LYS A 51 -6.49 -3.84 15.73
CA LYS A 51 -7.68 -3.04 15.47
C LYS A 51 -7.95 -2.85 13.99
N ALA A 52 -6.89 -2.76 13.18
CA ALA A 52 -7.03 -2.71 11.74
C ALA A 52 -5.85 -3.38 11.02
N VAL A 53 -6.12 -3.85 9.80
CA VAL A 53 -5.14 -4.30 8.83
C VAL A 53 -5.24 -3.37 7.62
N LEU A 54 -4.11 -2.93 7.08
CA LEU A 54 -4.03 -2.05 5.91
C LEU A 54 -3.21 -2.71 4.82
N ALA A 55 -3.68 -2.65 3.58
CA ALA A 55 -2.95 -3.10 2.41
C ALA A 55 -2.72 -1.91 1.49
N MET A 56 -1.46 -1.68 1.14
CA MET A 56 -1.01 -0.50 0.40
C MET A 56 -0.16 -0.91 -0.79
N HIS A 57 -0.49 -0.38 -1.96
CA HIS A 57 0.34 -0.45 -3.14
C HIS A 57 0.85 0.97 -3.41
N TYR A 58 2.16 1.12 -3.47
CA TYR A 58 2.82 2.41 -3.45
C TYR A 58 4.12 2.41 -4.26
N ILE A 59 4.60 3.61 -4.57
CA ILE A 59 6.00 3.83 -4.94
C ILE A 59 6.68 4.60 -3.83
N ASP A 60 8.00 4.50 -3.76
CA ASP A 60 8.77 5.09 -2.69
C ASP A 60 10.12 5.64 -3.20
N HIS A 61 10.95 6.09 -2.27
CA HIS A 61 12.31 6.56 -2.56
C HIS A 61 13.22 5.53 -3.27
N HIS A 62 13.00 4.22 -3.12
CA HIS A 62 13.73 3.19 -3.87
C HIS A 62 13.28 3.14 -5.33
N TYR A 63 11.97 3.19 -5.60
CA TYR A 63 11.44 3.32 -6.96
C TYR A 63 12.07 4.51 -7.68
N ALA A 64 12.15 5.65 -7.00
CA ALA A 64 12.81 6.84 -7.54
C ALA A 64 14.29 6.62 -7.88
N ALA A 65 15.04 5.96 -7.01
CA ALA A 65 16.45 5.66 -7.26
C ALA A 65 16.64 4.76 -8.48
N LEU A 66 15.75 3.79 -8.69
CA LEU A 66 15.75 2.92 -9.87
C LEU A 66 15.40 3.69 -11.15
N MET A 67 14.42 4.61 -11.09
CA MET A 67 13.99 5.43 -12.22
C MET A 67 15.00 6.51 -12.65
N GLU A 68 16.06 6.72 -11.87
CA GLU A 68 17.18 7.61 -12.20
C GLU A 68 18.37 6.86 -12.82
N LEU A 69 18.36 5.52 -12.81
CA LEU A 69 19.36 4.71 -13.46
C LEU A 69 19.09 4.60 -14.97
N ARG A 70 20.15 4.25 -15.70
CA ARG A 70 20.04 3.85 -17.10
C ARG A 70 19.55 2.40 -17.18
N ASP A 71 18.87 2.05 -18.26
CA ASP A 71 18.36 0.69 -18.50
C ASP A 71 19.48 -0.37 -18.54
N ASP A 72 20.72 0.04 -18.84
CA ASP A 72 21.91 -0.81 -18.88
C ASP A 72 22.78 -0.75 -17.61
N ALA A 73 22.23 -0.24 -16.50
CA ALA A 73 22.97 -0.15 -15.24
C ALA A 73 23.39 -1.53 -14.72
N SER A 74 24.65 -1.63 -14.27
CA SER A 74 25.14 -2.85 -13.64
C SER A 74 24.54 -3.06 -12.25
N ASP A 75 24.49 -4.31 -11.79
CA ASP A 75 24.00 -4.67 -10.45
C ASP A 75 24.65 -3.85 -9.34
N ARG A 76 25.97 -3.59 -9.44
CA ARG A 76 26.68 -2.73 -8.50
C ARG A 76 26.11 -1.32 -8.45
N LYS A 77 25.77 -0.75 -9.61
CA LYS A 77 25.16 0.60 -9.68
C LYS A 77 23.75 0.62 -9.11
N VAL A 78 22.98 -0.44 -9.34
CA VAL A 78 21.66 -0.62 -8.73
C VAL A 78 21.77 -0.63 -7.20
N LEU A 79 22.65 -1.47 -6.64
CA LEU A 79 22.85 -1.56 -5.19
C LEU A 79 23.33 -0.23 -4.59
N GLU A 80 24.28 0.44 -5.24
CA GLU A 80 24.77 1.76 -4.80
C GLU A 80 23.64 2.81 -4.79
N ALA A 81 22.73 2.76 -5.75
CA ALA A 81 21.59 3.69 -5.82
C ALA A 81 20.58 3.43 -4.69
N LEU A 82 20.21 2.17 -4.45
CA LEU A 82 19.27 1.79 -3.40
C LEU A 82 19.79 2.14 -2.00
N ILE A 83 21.07 1.87 -1.71
CA ILE A 83 21.69 2.23 -0.42
C ILE A 83 21.67 3.75 -0.21
N LYS A 84 21.96 4.52 -1.25
CA LYS A 84 21.94 5.99 -1.19
C LYS A 84 20.54 6.55 -1.04
N ALA A 85 19.53 5.90 -1.63
CA ALA A 85 18.13 6.32 -1.53
C ALA A 85 17.72 6.42 -0.06
N LYS A 86 17.99 5.38 0.73
CA LYS A 86 17.70 5.30 2.17
C LYS A 86 18.29 6.47 2.98
N GLN A 87 19.38 7.07 2.53
CA GLN A 87 20.05 8.19 3.21
C GLN A 87 19.45 9.57 2.88
N LYS A 88 18.74 9.70 1.77
CA LYS A 88 18.22 10.99 1.27
C LYS A 88 16.85 11.39 1.83
N GLY A 89 16.23 10.51 2.62
CA GLY A 89 14.88 10.69 3.15
C GLY A 89 13.93 9.60 2.66
N ILE A 90 12.93 9.32 3.48
CA ILE A 90 11.94 8.28 3.23
C ILE A 90 10.64 8.98 2.85
N TRP A 91 10.03 8.56 1.75
CA TRP A 91 8.67 8.93 1.38
C TRP A 91 7.98 7.71 0.80
N ILE A 92 6.66 7.65 0.98
CA ILE A 92 5.79 6.58 0.51
C ILE A 92 4.59 7.26 -0.15
N ALA A 93 4.39 6.99 -1.43
CA ALA A 93 3.29 7.55 -2.20
C ALA A 93 2.40 6.41 -2.73
N PRO A 94 1.22 6.19 -2.12
CA PRO A 94 0.25 5.22 -2.63
C PRO A 94 -0.14 5.53 -4.07
N VAL A 95 -0.23 4.48 -4.88
CA VAL A 95 -0.60 4.57 -6.31
C VAL A 95 -2.00 4.03 -6.59
N GLU A 96 -2.62 3.41 -5.58
CA GLU A 96 -4.00 2.95 -5.54
C GLU A 96 -4.64 3.36 -4.20
N PRO A 97 -5.98 3.38 -4.08
CA PRO A 97 -6.63 3.49 -2.79
C PRO A 97 -6.13 2.43 -1.80
N VAL A 98 -5.79 2.86 -0.59
CA VAL A 98 -5.36 1.94 0.47
C VAL A 98 -6.59 1.19 0.98
N ILE A 99 -6.52 -0.14 0.97
CA ILE A 99 -7.55 -0.96 1.62
C ILE A 99 -7.26 -0.96 3.11
N TYR A 100 -8.30 -0.84 3.92
CA TYR A 100 -8.20 -1.18 5.33
C TYR A 100 -9.38 -2.03 5.79
N MET A 101 -9.08 -2.97 6.69
CA MET A 101 -10.04 -3.83 7.36
C MET A 101 -9.98 -3.53 8.84
N SER A 102 -11.01 -2.87 9.37
CA SER A 102 -11.05 -2.49 10.78
C SER A 102 -12.04 -3.35 11.57
N LYS A 103 -11.66 -3.70 12.79
CA LYS A 103 -12.53 -4.19 13.86
C LYS A 103 -13.01 -3.07 14.78
N ASP A 104 -12.34 -1.92 14.75
CA ASP A 104 -12.67 -0.74 15.54
C ASP A 104 -13.42 0.29 14.68
N TYR A 105 -14.69 0.52 14.99
CA TYR A 105 -15.55 1.46 14.26
C TYR A 105 -15.09 2.92 14.39
N GLU A 106 -14.44 3.28 15.50
CA GLU A 106 -13.92 4.64 15.66
C GLU A 106 -12.77 4.91 14.69
N ILE A 107 -11.91 3.92 14.41
CA ILE A 107 -10.87 4.04 13.39
C ILE A 107 -11.50 4.26 12.00
N VAL A 108 -12.53 3.47 11.65
CA VAL A 108 -13.26 3.63 10.37
C VAL A 108 -13.82 5.04 10.24
N LYS A 109 -14.52 5.52 11.28
CA LYS A 109 -15.14 6.84 11.30
C LYS A 109 -14.10 7.97 11.18
N LYS A 110 -12.98 7.87 11.91
CA LYS A 110 -11.92 8.90 11.87
C LYS A 110 -11.24 8.95 10.51
N LEU A 111 -10.90 7.79 9.94
CA LEU A 111 -10.31 7.70 8.59
C LEU A 111 -11.26 8.21 7.51
N SER A 112 -12.52 7.77 7.52
CA SER A 112 -13.49 8.15 6.48
C SER A 112 -13.91 9.63 6.52
N MET A 113 -13.99 10.24 7.70
CA MET A 113 -14.53 11.61 7.85
C MET A 113 -13.46 12.70 7.95
N ASN A 114 -12.29 12.38 8.50
CA ASN A 114 -11.33 13.42 8.93
C ASN A 114 -9.93 13.27 8.35
N TYR A 115 -9.64 12.18 7.62
CA TYR A 115 -8.32 12.01 7.04
C TYR A 115 -8.21 12.73 5.70
N SER A 116 -7.20 13.57 5.58
CA SER A 116 -6.72 14.10 4.32
C SER A 116 -5.21 14.30 4.40
N ASP A 117 -4.56 14.20 3.26
CA ASP A 117 -3.13 14.40 3.10
C ASP A 117 -2.81 15.02 1.75
N GLU A 118 -1.57 15.43 1.57
CA GLU A 118 -1.03 15.93 0.31
C GLU A 118 0.06 14.99 -0.19
N ILE A 119 0.26 14.99 -1.51
CA ILE A 119 1.32 14.21 -2.15
C ILE A 119 2.69 14.68 -1.61
N PRO A 120 3.59 13.76 -1.21
CA PRO A 120 4.96 14.13 -0.86
C PRO A 120 5.62 14.86 -2.04
N PRO A 121 6.11 16.10 -1.89
CA PRO A 121 6.64 16.89 -3.01
C PRO A 121 7.69 16.14 -3.84
N GLU A 122 8.57 15.40 -3.16
CA GLU A 122 9.66 14.60 -3.73
C GLU A 122 9.15 13.47 -4.65
N SER A 123 7.93 12.99 -4.42
CA SER A 123 7.32 11.88 -5.16
C SER A 123 6.66 12.31 -6.46
N THR A 124 6.28 13.58 -6.60
CA THR A 124 5.41 14.09 -7.69
C THR A 124 5.88 13.66 -9.08
N LYS A 125 7.17 13.91 -9.41
CA LYS A 125 7.73 13.56 -10.74
C LYS A 125 7.72 12.05 -11.00
N TYR A 126 7.80 11.23 -9.95
CA TYR A 126 7.83 9.77 -10.05
C TYR A 126 6.44 9.17 -10.14
N LEU A 127 5.46 9.74 -9.44
CA LEU A 127 4.05 9.40 -9.61
C LEU A 127 3.62 9.66 -11.06
N GLU A 128 3.97 10.82 -11.62
CA GLU A 128 3.68 11.13 -13.02
C GLU A 128 4.30 10.12 -13.99
N LYS A 129 5.55 9.70 -13.73
CA LYS A 129 6.21 8.64 -14.52
C LYS A 129 5.48 7.31 -14.38
N TYR A 130 5.20 6.89 -13.14
CA TYR A 130 4.51 5.63 -12.85
C TYR A 130 3.17 5.55 -13.56
N PHE A 131 2.35 6.61 -13.48
CA PHE A 131 1.04 6.63 -14.12
C PHE A 131 1.07 6.65 -15.66
N LYS A 132 2.18 7.07 -16.27
CA LYS A 132 2.42 7.04 -17.74
C LYS A 132 2.87 5.67 -18.25
N ILE A 133 3.50 4.86 -17.40
CA ILE A 133 3.95 3.51 -17.79
C ILE A 133 2.73 2.59 -17.90
N GLN A 134 2.66 1.83 -19.00
CA GLN A 134 1.68 0.75 -19.13
C GLN A 134 2.23 -0.49 -18.44
N THR A 135 1.80 -0.69 -17.19
CA THR A 135 2.13 -1.86 -16.37
C THR A 135 0.84 -2.56 -15.98
N LYS A 136 0.85 -3.91 -16.04
CA LYS A 136 -0.27 -4.73 -15.57
C LYS A 136 -0.44 -4.69 -14.05
N TRP A 137 0.55 -4.19 -13.33
CA TRP A 137 0.54 -4.13 -11.86
C TRP A 137 -0.12 -2.85 -11.34
N LYS A 138 -0.51 -1.92 -12.22
CA LYS A 138 -1.08 -0.63 -11.84
C LYS A 138 -2.33 -0.72 -10.95
N ASN A 139 -3.12 -1.77 -11.15
CA ASN A 139 -4.37 -2.04 -10.45
C ASN A 139 -4.23 -3.30 -9.56
N PHE A 140 -3.05 -3.54 -9.00
CA PHE A 140 -2.74 -4.75 -8.24
C PHE A 140 -3.72 -4.99 -7.08
N ILE A 141 -4.05 -3.94 -6.33
CA ILE A 141 -4.98 -4.03 -5.21
C ILE A 141 -6.39 -4.36 -5.71
N GLU A 142 -6.86 -3.66 -6.74
CA GLU A 142 -8.16 -3.93 -7.36
C GLU A 142 -8.26 -5.37 -7.88
N ASP A 143 -7.23 -5.86 -8.57
CA ASP A 143 -7.17 -7.21 -9.13
C ASP A 143 -7.20 -8.29 -8.03
N ILE A 144 -6.52 -8.06 -6.90
CA ILE A 144 -6.59 -8.94 -5.73
C ILE A 144 -8.01 -8.99 -5.18
N ILE A 145 -8.67 -7.83 -4.99
CA ILE A 145 -10.04 -7.78 -4.47
C ILE A 145 -10.99 -8.55 -5.38
N ILE A 146 -10.94 -8.29 -6.70
CA ILE A 146 -11.80 -8.96 -7.67
C ILE A 146 -11.58 -10.47 -7.61
N SER A 147 -10.33 -10.91 -7.49
CA SER A 147 -9.99 -12.32 -7.37
C SER A 147 -10.52 -12.95 -6.08
N LEU A 148 -10.42 -12.25 -4.95
CA LEU A 148 -10.96 -12.70 -3.66
C LEU A 148 -12.49 -12.79 -3.66
N ILE A 149 -13.18 -11.82 -4.27
CA ILE A 149 -14.64 -11.85 -4.42
C ILE A 149 -15.06 -13.07 -5.24
N LYS A 150 -14.45 -13.27 -6.41
CA LYS A 150 -14.72 -14.44 -7.26
C LYS A 150 -14.45 -15.76 -6.53
N PHE A 151 -13.36 -15.82 -5.77
CA PHE A 151 -13.03 -16.99 -4.96
C PHE A 151 -14.09 -17.27 -3.88
N ALA A 152 -14.54 -16.24 -3.17
CA ALA A 152 -15.59 -16.37 -2.15
C ALA A 152 -16.93 -16.81 -2.75
N GLU A 153 -17.30 -16.28 -3.92
CA GLU A 153 -18.49 -16.70 -4.67
C GLU A 153 -18.41 -18.18 -5.08
N ASN A 154 -17.25 -18.62 -5.58
CA ASN A 154 -17.02 -20.01 -5.95
C ASN A 154 -17.14 -20.95 -4.74
N ILE A 155 -16.61 -20.58 -3.57
CA ILE A 155 -16.74 -21.36 -2.34
C ILE A 155 -18.22 -21.46 -1.93
N ARG A 156 -18.94 -20.34 -1.93
CA ARG A 156 -20.36 -20.34 -1.55
C ARG A 156 -21.16 -21.27 -2.46
N ASN A 157 -21.00 -21.12 -3.76
CA ASN A 157 -21.69 -21.95 -4.74
C ASN A 157 -21.33 -23.43 -4.56
N ALA A 158 -20.06 -23.77 -4.28
CA ALA A 158 -19.65 -25.16 -4.04
C ALA A 158 -20.26 -25.75 -2.76
N ASN A 159 -20.44 -24.96 -1.70
CA ASN A 159 -21.06 -25.40 -0.47
C ASN A 159 -22.58 -25.59 -0.62
N ASP A 160 -23.24 -24.75 -1.43
CA ASP A 160 -24.66 -24.90 -1.77
C ASP A 160 -24.94 -26.23 -2.52
N PHE A 161 -23.92 -26.85 -3.13
CA PHE A 161 -24.01 -28.18 -3.77
C PHE A 161 -23.88 -29.37 -2.79
N ILE A 162 -23.43 -29.16 -1.56
CA ILE A 162 -23.19 -30.22 -0.57
C ILE A 162 -24.41 -30.42 0.35
N GLU A 163 -25.35 -29.48 0.38
CA GLU A 163 -26.60 -29.56 1.19
C GLU A 163 -27.81 -30.18 0.45
N ILE A 164 -27.61 -31.13 -0.49
CA ILE A 164 -28.69 -31.87 -1.18
C ILE A 164 -28.70 -33.35 -0.78
#